data_AF-A0A7H8T9Z7-F1
#
_entry.id   AF-A0A7H8T9Z7-F1
#
_cell.length_a   1.000
_cell.length_b   1.000
_cell.length_c   1.000
_cell.angle_alpha   90.00
_cell.angle_beta   90.00
_cell.angle_gamma   90.00
#
_symmetry.space_group_name_H-M   'P 1'
#
loop_
_entity.id
_entity.type
_entity.pdbx_description
1 polymer ?
#
loop_
_entity_poly.entity_id
_entity_poly.type
_entity_poly.pdbx_seq_one_letter_code
_entity_poly.pdbx_strand_id
1 'polypeptide(L)'
;MFLPYTVIEQLDDDQVATWEQHFAGAGHERPRAIEEGIWRRTQDPANAQQSGWTEDENGRRRIVHYRYRYDLDYTFPVPRLVLAELYLYTSVLAPKAEIDQYRSNVRYWLIEGGWRQIDDVMWSRGDLRVTVTRYDTHPQDERASRATPAGFRSLDVVFFSEDFEVTRNVRQMPWNVLAGGIRIKDERGNPTYADDLSELKHFLPFQVEIGCGTSVEAGVPPLHFLHQAYRVTERTDNVMKQTHPFILSPGKDSLVREMLLDAPAKAEDLVTMFRESFLAEPTAAHHALKALHDAGHFVGPVLQHNFDLLAARAGLPEYFVRRYDQKIPPVPFHPEAKALLVVGLHADRRSVAKRARERGMKVFYVDTEGLEEFGEYMPYPLEGPQDGDVIVKAEAIPTLVGLCRQLDVNVSVAAQAV
;
A
#
# COMPACT_ATOMS: atom_id res chain seq x y z
N MET A 1 -13.40 21.09 -4.77
CA MET A 1 -12.06 21.02 -4.15
C MET A 1 -11.14 21.78 -5.08
N PHE A 2 -10.35 22.68 -4.52
CA PHE A 2 -9.31 23.38 -5.28
C PHE A 2 -8.00 22.64 -5.07
N LEU A 3 -7.18 22.61 -6.10
CA LEU A 3 -5.83 22.08 -6.06
C LEU A 3 -4.83 23.23 -6.30
N PRO A 4 -3.69 23.23 -5.59
CA PRO A 4 -3.24 22.25 -4.61
C PRO A 4 -4.10 22.22 -3.34
N TYR A 5 -4.36 21.01 -2.80
CA TYR A 5 -5.11 20.81 -1.57
C TYR A 5 -4.15 20.74 -0.38
N THR A 6 -4.34 21.57 0.64
CA THR A 6 -3.45 21.60 1.79
C THR A 6 -3.52 20.31 2.59
N VAL A 7 -2.37 19.65 2.79
CA VAL A 7 -2.21 18.46 3.63
C VAL A 7 -1.65 18.83 5.00
N ILE A 8 -0.65 19.72 5.02
CA ILE A 8 -0.11 20.34 6.24
C ILE A 8 0.03 21.84 5.99
N GLU A 9 -0.60 22.65 6.82
CA GLU A 9 -0.72 24.10 6.61
C GLU A 9 0.57 24.87 6.86
N GLN A 10 1.46 24.37 7.72
CA GLN A 10 2.71 25.04 8.08
C GLN A 10 3.79 23.99 8.31
N LEU A 11 4.85 24.05 7.53
CA LEU A 11 6.05 23.25 7.73
C LEU A 11 7.14 24.06 8.44
N ASP A 12 7.87 23.41 9.33
CA ASP A 12 9.13 23.94 9.85
C ASP A 12 10.31 23.64 8.91
N ASP A 13 11.47 24.22 9.21
CA ASP A 13 12.68 24.08 8.40
C ASP A 13 13.16 22.62 8.32
N ASP A 14 12.99 21.83 9.40
CA ASP A 14 13.40 20.44 9.46
C ASP A 14 12.51 19.55 8.58
N GLN A 15 11.20 19.83 8.52
CA GLN A 15 10.24 19.18 7.65
C GLN A 15 10.48 19.53 6.18
N VAL A 16 10.81 20.80 5.86
CA VAL A 16 11.20 21.19 4.50
C VAL A 16 12.50 20.48 4.09
N ALA A 17 13.50 20.42 4.98
CA ALA A 17 14.73 19.67 4.72
C ALA A 17 14.46 18.17 4.49
N THR A 18 13.56 17.58 5.29
CA THR A 18 13.13 16.18 5.14
C THR A 18 12.49 15.94 3.78
N TRP A 19 11.61 16.84 3.33
CA TRP A 19 11.02 16.78 1.99
C TRP A 19 12.08 16.76 0.90
N GLU A 20 12.97 17.76 0.90
CA GLU A 20 14.00 17.92 -0.13
C GLU A 20 14.97 16.73 -0.18
N GLN A 21 15.32 16.18 0.99
CA GLN A 21 16.25 15.08 1.09
C GLN A 21 15.64 13.73 0.70
N HIS A 22 14.39 13.46 1.12
CA HIS A 22 13.84 12.10 1.07
C HIS A 22 12.68 11.92 0.08
N PHE A 23 11.90 12.96 -0.20
CA PHE A 23 10.69 12.87 -1.02
C PHE A 23 10.86 13.49 -2.40
N ALA A 24 11.51 14.65 -2.46
CA ALA A 24 11.72 15.42 -3.67
C ALA A 24 12.74 14.75 -4.61
N GLY A 25 12.65 15.14 -5.89
CA GLY A 25 13.62 14.77 -6.92
C GLY A 25 13.34 13.45 -7.63
N ALA A 26 14.09 13.24 -8.72
CA ALA A 26 13.99 12.05 -9.59
C ALA A 26 15.15 11.06 -9.42
N GLY A 27 16.04 11.30 -8.45
CA GLY A 27 17.24 10.48 -8.21
C GLY A 27 16.98 9.16 -7.44
N HIS A 28 15.78 8.98 -6.90
CA HIS A 28 15.40 7.79 -6.13
C HIS A 28 14.94 6.64 -7.05
N GLU A 29 14.94 5.40 -6.55
CA GLU A 29 14.53 4.25 -7.39
C GLU A 29 13.05 4.27 -7.80
N ARG A 30 12.25 5.15 -7.17
CA ARG A 30 10.87 5.48 -7.52
C ARG A 30 10.58 6.95 -7.20
N PRO A 31 9.56 7.56 -7.82
CA PRO A 31 9.04 8.85 -7.35
C PRO A 31 8.46 8.70 -5.93
N ARG A 32 9.14 9.28 -4.92
CA ARG A 32 8.76 9.16 -3.50
C ARG A 32 7.68 10.14 -3.08
N ALA A 33 7.57 11.28 -3.76
CA ALA A 33 6.45 12.22 -3.69
C ALA A 33 5.13 11.69 -4.29
N ILE A 34 5.10 10.44 -4.77
CA ILE A 34 3.90 9.84 -5.37
C ILE A 34 3.43 8.66 -4.54
N GLU A 35 2.16 8.74 -4.13
CA GLU A 35 1.43 7.63 -3.55
C GLU A 35 0.52 7.02 -4.62
N GLU A 36 0.66 5.72 -4.87
CA GLU A 36 -0.15 4.99 -5.84
C GLU A 36 -0.64 3.69 -5.22
N GLY A 37 -1.89 3.34 -5.48
CA GLY A 37 -2.45 2.08 -5.02
C GLY A 37 -3.58 1.56 -5.89
N ILE A 38 -3.68 0.23 -5.95
CA ILE A 38 -4.66 -0.48 -6.78
C ILE A 38 -5.34 -1.57 -5.96
N TRP A 39 -6.66 -1.52 -5.92
CA TRP A 39 -7.52 -2.61 -5.51
C TRP A 39 -8.33 -3.10 -6.68
N ARG A 40 -8.36 -4.41 -6.86
CA ARG A 40 -9.18 -5.04 -7.89
C ARG A 40 -9.69 -6.37 -7.38
N ARG A 41 -10.97 -6.65 -7.64
CA ARG A 41 -11.63 -7.91 -7.28
C ARG A 41 -12.70 -8.25 -8.30
N THR A 42 -12.76 -9.52 -8.64
CA THR A 42 -13.83 -10.13 -9.45
C THR A 42 -14.43 -11.23 -8.58
N GLN A 43 -15.76 -11.40 -8.63
CA GLN A 43 -16.44 -12.56 -8.06
C GLN A 43 -16.01 -13.80 -8.84
N ASP A 44 -15.38 -14.74 -8.15
CA ASP A 44 -14.85 -15.97 -8.72
C ASP A 44 -15.06 -17.12 -7.72
N PRO A 45 -15.29 -18.37 -8.16
CA PRO A 45 -15.37 -19.51 -7.26
C PRO A 45 -14.18 -19.61 -6.29
N ALA A 46 -12.97 -19.28 -6.77
CA ALA A 46 -11.74 -19.36 -5.98
C ALA A 46 -11.67 -18.34 -4.82
N ASN A 47 -12.57 -17.35 -4.77
CA ASN A 47 -12.63 -16.36 -3.69
C ASN A 47 -14.04 -16.19 -3.09
N ALA A 48 -14.91 -17.20 -3.23
CA ALA A 48 -16.32 -17.09 -2.92
C ALA A 48 -16.64 -16.56 -1.52
N GLN A 49 -15.88 -16.98 -0.50
CA GLN A 49 -16.05 -16.52 0.88
C GLN A 49 -15.91 -15.00 1.03
N GLN A 50 -15.03 -14.37 0.26
CA GLN A 50 -14.70 -12.95 0.38
C GLN A 50 -15.45 -12.07 -0.62
N SER A 51 -15.78 -12.64 -1.78
CA SER A 51 -16.46 -11.94 -2.88
C SER A 51 -17.98 -12.11 -2.87
N GLY A 52 -18.50 -13.01 -2.03
CA GLY A 52 -19.93 -13.36 -2.02
C GLY A 52 -20.37 -14.03 -3.32
N TRP A 53 -19.45 -14.74 -4.01
CA TRP A 53 -19.77 -15.45 -5.25
C TRP A 53 -20.84 -16.52 -5.01
N THR A 54 -21.78 -16.63 -5.95
CA THR A 54 -22.81 -17.68 -6.04
C THR A 54 -22.92 -18.18 -7.49
N GLU A 55 -23.59 -19.30 -7.71
CA GLU A 55 -23.77 -19.88 -9.07
C GLU A 55 -24.61 -18.98 -10.00
N ASP A 56 -25.63 -18.30 -9.48
CA ASP A 56 -26.62 -17.57 -10.28
C ASP A 56 -26.31 -16.08 -10.48
N GLU A 57 -25.55 -15.44 -9.57
CA GLU A 57 -25.25 -14.00 -9.61
C GLU A 57 -23.74 -13.72 -9.47
N ASN A 58 -22.97 -14.18 -10.46
CA ASN A 58 -21.51 -14.02 -10.47
C ASN A 58 -20.99 -13.11 -11.58
N GLY A 59 -19.71 -12.74 -11.46
CA GLY A 59 -19.00 -11.92 -12.43
C GLY A 59 -18.96 -10.43 -12.10
N ARG A 60 -19.48 -9.99 -10.94
CA ARG A 60 -19.26 -8.61 -10.50
C ARG A 60 -17.76 -8.35 -10.36
N ARG A 61 -17.31 -7.18 -10.80
CA ARG A 61 -15.93 -6.75 -10.63
C ARG A 61 -15.90 -5.31 -10.18
N ARG A 62 -15.00 -5.00 -9.26
CA ARG A 62 -14.66 -3.63 -8.89
C ARG A 62 -13.16 -3.41 -8.98
N ILE A 63 -12.78 -2.27 -9.52
CA ILE A 63 -11.41 -1.77 -9.58
C ILE A 63 -11.41 -0.37 -9.00
N VAL A 64 -10.46 -0.09 -8.12
CA VAL A 64 -10.11 1.24 -7.63
C VAL A 64 -8.61 1.41 -7.86
N HIS A 65 -8.22 2.47 -8.53
CA HIS A 65 -6.82 2.84 -8.73
C HIS A 65 -6.67 4.32 -8.46
N TYR A 66 -5.74 4.67 -7.59
CA TYR A 66 -5.41 6.07 -7.33
C TYR A 66 -3.93 6.31 -7.56
N ARG A 67 -3.61 7.56 -7.87
CA ARG A 67 -2.26 8.08 -7.99
C ARG A 67 -2.27 9.54 -7.60
N TYR A 68 -1.57 9.87 -6.53
CA TYR A 68 -1.50 11.21 -5.95
C TYR A 68 -0.07 11.70 -5.98
N ARG A 69 0.14 12.95 -6.42
CA ARG A 69 1.42 13.63 -6.33
C ARG A 69 1.33 14.69 -5.24
N TYR A 70 2.26 14.63 -4.30
CA TYR A 70 2.43 15.63 -3.28
C TYR A 70 3.57 16.58 -3.68
N ASP A 71 3.52 17.81 -3.19
CA ASP A 71 4.58 18.80 -3.38
C ASP A 71 4.61 19.81 -2.23
N LEU A 72 5.61 20.69 -2.22
CA LEU A 72 5.62 21.88 -1.38
C LEU A 72 5.03 23.08 -2.11
N ASP A 73 4.14 23.79 -1.44
CA ASP A 73 3.61 25.08 -1.89
C ASP A 73 4.30 26.23 -1.14
N TYR A 74 4.97 27.09 -1.91
CA TYR A 74 5.72 28.26 -1.45
C TYR A 74 5.01 29.60 -1.70
N THR A 75 3.73 29.58 -2.10
CA THR A 75 2.96 30.82 -2.32
C THR A 75 2.68 31.61 -1.02
N PHE A 76 2.88 30.98 0.14
CA PHE A 76 2.74 31.58 1.47
C PHE A 76 4.11 31.75 2.14
N PRO A 77 4.26 32.65 3.13
CA PRO A 77 5.54 32.86 3.83
C PRO A 77 6.11 31.61 4.51
N VAL A 78 5.22 30.71 4.96
CA VAL A 78 5.58 29.40 5.52
C VAL A 78 5.19 28.34 4.49
N PRO A 79 6.12 27.46 4.06
CA PRO A 79 5.82 26.40 3.10
C PRO A 79 4.77 25.43 3.62
N ARG A 80 3.99 24.86 2.71
CA ARG A 80 2.90 23.92 3.02
C ARG A 80 3.11 22.62 2.28
N LEU A 81 2.82 21.49 2.92
CA LEU A 81 2.71 20.22 2.20
C LEU A 81 1.34 20.17 1.53
N VAL A 82 1.31 19.89 0.23
CA VAL A 82 0.07 19.87 -0.53
C VAL A 82 -0.08 18.61 -1.37
N LEU A 83 -1.33 18.21 -1.60
CA LEU A 83 -1.69 17.32 -2.69
C LEU A 83 -1.77 18.19 -3.96
N ALA A 84 -0.76 18.06 -4.82
CA ALA A 84 -0.62 18.86 -6.02
C ALA A 84 -1.41 18.28 -7.21
N GLU A 85 -1.41 16.95 -7.36
CA GLU A 85 -2.16 16.28 -8.41
C GLU A 85 -2.94 15.09 -7.85
N LEU A 86 -4.17 14.92 -8.35
CA LEU A 86 -5.04 13.81 -7.97
C LEU A 86 -5.46 13.04 -9.21
N TYR A 87 -5.37 11.72 -9.14
CA TYR A 87 -6.03 10.79 -10.04
C TYR A 87 -6.70 9.68 -9.22
N LEU A 88 -7.99 9.46 -9.44
CA LEU A 88 -8.77 8.39 -8.84
C LEU A 88 -9.70 7.77 -9.88
N TYR A 89 -9.44 6.51 -10.20
CA TYR A 89 -10.19 5.69 -11.13
C TYR A 89 -11.00 4.64 -10.40
N THR A 90 -12.27 4.52 -10.78
CA THR A 90 -13.15 3.45 -10.35
C THR A 90 -13.79 2.79 -11.57
N SER A 91 -13.89 1.46 -11.55
CA SER A 91 -14.60 0.69 -12.57
C SER A 91 -15.41 -0.39 -11.90
N VAL A 92 -16.70 -0.44 -12.22
CA VAL A 92 -17.62 -1.45 -11.70
C VAL A 92 -18.27 -2.18 -12.86
N LEU A 93 -18.22 -3.51 -12.84
CA LEU A 93 -18.96 -4.42 -13.71
C LEU A 93 -20.02 -5.11 -12.86
N ALA A 94 -21.29 -5.00 -13.23
CA ALA A 94 -22.41 -5.56 -12.50
C ALA A 94 -23.61 -5.80 -13.45
N PRO A 95 -24.70 -6.46 -12.99
CA PRO A 95 -25.92 -6.58 -13.78
C PRO A 95 -26.39 -5.22 -14.32
N LYS A 96 -26.88 -5.20 -15.56
CA LYS A 96 -27.27 -3.99 -16.28
C LYS A 96 -28.20 -3.07 -15.48
N ALA A 97 -29.18 -3.64 -14.78
CA ALA A 97 -30.10 -2.89 -13.94
C ALA A 97 -29.39 -2.15 -12.79
N GLU A 98 -28.42 -2.80 -12.12
CA GLU A 98 -27.61 -2.15 -11.07
C GLU A 98 -26.76 -1.01 -11.64
N ILE A 99 -26.18 -1.20 -12.83
CA ILE A 99 -25.35 -0.17 -13.49
C ILE A 99 -26.19 1.01 -13.97
N ASP A 100 -27.37 0.77 -14.56
CA ASP A 100 -28.25 1.84 -15.03
C ASP A 100 -28.79 2.66 -13.83
N GLN A 101 -29.08 2.01 -12.69
CA GLN A 101 -29.40 2.69 -11.44
C GLN A 101 -28.20 3.48 -10.90
N TYR A 102 -27.01 2.88 -10.86
CA TYR A 102 -25.81 3.54 -10.35
C TYR A 102 -25.43 4.76 -11.19
N ARG A 103 -25.51 4.66 -12.52
CA ARG A 103 -25.30 5.80 -13.42
C ARG A 103 -26.30 6.92 -13.17
N SER A 104 -27.56 6.59 -12.88
CA SER A 104 -28.58 7.59 -12.53
C SER A 104 -28.25 8.28 -11.21
N ASN A 105 -27.77 7.53 -10.21
CA ASN A 105 -27.29 8.08 -8.94
C ASN A 105 -26.06 8.97 -9.13
N VAL A 106 -25.07 8.55 -9.92
CA VAL A 106 -23.88 9.35 -10.25
C VAL A 106 -24.27 10.67 -10.91
N ARG A 107 -25.22 10.65 -11.85
CA ARG A 107 -25.74 11.88 -12.46
C ARG A 107 -26.44 12.78 -11.45
N TYR A 108 -27.22 12.21 -10.54
CA TYR A 108 -27.83 12.95 -9.45
C TYR A 108 -26.77 13.60 -8.54
N TRP A 109 -25.74 12.86 -8.12
CA TRP A 109 -24.66 13.37 -7.27
C TRP A 109 -23.80 14.44 -7.97
N LEU A 110 -23.60 14.33 -9.29
CA LEU A 110 -22.95 15.37 -10.08
C LEU A 110 -23.74 16.70 -9.99
N ILE A 111 -25.06 16.63 -10.18
CA ILE A 111 -25.93 17.82 -10.13
C ILE A 111 -25.98 18.38 -8.70
N GLU A 112 -26.26 17.52 -7.72
CA GLU A 112 -26.34 17.87 -6.30
C GLU A 112 -25.02 18.45 -5.79
N GLY A 113 -23.89 17.86 -6.17
CA GLY A 113 -22.54 18.33 -5.85
C GLY A 113 -22.09 19.58 -6.60
N GLY A 114 -22.93 20.15 -7.47
CA GLY A 114 -22.65 21.39 -8.19
C GLY A 114 -21.62 21.25 -9.32
N TRP A 115 -21.47 20.06 -9.90
CA TRP A 115 -20.58 19.84 -11.04
C TRP A 115 -21.20 20.41 -12.32
N ARG A 116 -20.35 21.04 -13.14
CA ARG A 116 -20.75 21.59 -14.44
C ARG A 116 -20.39 20.61 -15.55
N GLN A 117 -21.36 20.25 -16.36
CA GLN A 117 -21.14 19.41 -17.53
C GLN A 117 -20.32 20.19 -18.58
N ILE A 118 -19.22 19.60 -19.05
CA ILE A 118 -18.38 20.14 -20.13
C ILE A 118 -18.79 19.52 -21.47
N ASP A 119 -18.97 18.20 -21.49
CA ASP A 119 -19.42 17.43 -22.64
C ASP A 119 -20.27 16.22 -22.21
N ASP A 120 -20.57 15.30 -23.12
CA ASP A 120 -21.44 14.14 -22.87
C ASP A 120 -20.95 13.22 -21.74
N VAL A 121 -19.65 13.16 -21.49
CA VAL A 121 -19.02 12.26 -20.52
C VAL A 121 -18.25 12.99 -19.43
N MET A 122 -17.88 14.25 -19.62
CA MET A 122 -17.01 15.02 -18.75
C MET A 122 -17.73 16.13 -17.98
N TRP A 123 -17.36 16.26 -16.72
CA TRP A 123 -17.85 17.28 -15.79
C TRP A 123 -16.68 17.95 -15.05
N SER A 124 -16.92 19.13 -14.50
CA SER A 124 -15.92 19.93 -13.78
C SER A 124 -16.46 20.54 -12.49
N ARG A 125 -15.58 20.70 -11.49
CA ARG A 125 -15.84 21.46 -10.27
C ARG A 125 -14.53 21.97 -9.68
N GLY A 126 -14.27 23.27 -9.80
CA GLY A 126 -12.95 23.85 -9.50
C GLY A 126 -11.89 23.20 -10.39
N ASP A 127 -10.78 22.79 -9.80
CA ASP A 127 -9.64 22.20 -10.51
C ASP A 127 -9.78 20.69 -10.71
N LEU A 128 -10.95 20.12 -10.39
CA LEU A 128 -11.25 18.72 -10.65
C LEU A 128 -12.07 18.55 -11.93
N ARG A 129 -11.74 17.49 -12.65
CA ARG A 129 -12.51 16.91 -13.76
C ARG A 129 -12.97 15.52 -13.38
N VAL A 130 -14.15 15.12 -13.86
CA VAL A 130 -14.64 13.75 -13.74
C VAL A 130 -15.23 13.27 -15.05
N THR A 131 -14.86 12.07 -15.48
CA THR A 131 -15.47 11.40 -16.63
C THR A 131 -16.30 10.20 -16.19
N VAL A 132 -17.47 10.03 -16.78
CA VAL A 132 -18.39 8.92 -16.52
C VAL A 132 -18.68 8.18 -17.82
N THR A 133 -18.11 6.98 -17.99
CA THR A 133 -18.23 6.22 -19.24
C THR A 133 -18.83 4.85 -19.01
N ARG A 134 -19.85 4.49 -19.80
CA ARG A 134 -20.52 3.18 -19.74
C ARG A 134 -20.08 2.32 -20.90
N TYR A 135 -19.93 1.02 -20.65
CA TYR A 135 -19.61 0.04 -21.68
C TYR A 135 -20.54 -1.17 -21.62
N ASP A 136 -21.03 -1.61 -22.79
CA ASP A 136 -21.65 -2.93 -22.95
C ASP A 136 -20.59 -4.03 -22.89
N THR A 137 -19.43 -3.79 -23.50
CA THR A 137 -18.23 -4.60 -23.35
C THR A 137 -17.06 -3.66 -23.14
N HIS A 138 -16.34 -3.84 -22.03
CA HIS A 138 -15.26 -2.93 -21.69
C HIS A 138 -14.05 -3.16 -22.61
N PRO A 139 -13.44 -2.12 -23.21
CA PRO A 139 -12.33 -2.27 -24.17
C PRO A 139 -11.12 -3.05 -23.62
N GLN A 140 -10.86 -2.93 -22.32
CA GLN A 140 -9.76 -3.64 -21.66
C GLN A 140 -10.07 -5.11 -21.38
N ASP A 141 -11.35 -5.49 -21.33
CA ASP A 141 -11.75 -6.88 -21.24
C ASP A 141 -11.72 -7.55 -22.59
N GLU A 142 -12.21 -6.88 -23.63
CA GLU A 142 -12.09 -7.33 -25.02
C GLU A 142 -10.63 -7.59 -25.40
N ARG A 143 -9.73 -6.64 -25.11
CA ARG A 143 -8.29 -6.80 -25.37
C ARG A 143 -7.66 -7.96 -24.60
N ALA A 144 -8.16 -8.27 -23.40
CA ALA A 144 -7.67 -9.35 -22.56
C ALA A 144 -8.42 -10.67 -22.77
N SER A 145 -9.33 -10.73 -23.75
CA SER A 145 -10.25 -11.86 -23.98
C SER A 145 -11.00 -12.30 -22.70
N ARG A 146 -11.33 -11.34 -21.82
CA ARG A 146 -12.13 -11.60 -20.62
C ARG A 146 -13.60 -11.45 -20.98
N ALA A 147 -14.39 -12.50 -20.79
CA ALA A 147 -15.82 -12.46 -21.07
C ALA A 147 -16.53 -11.47 -20.14
N THR A 148 -17.39 -10.64 -20.72
CA THR A 148 -18.41 -9.89 -19.97
C THR A 148 -19.62 -10.82 -19.79
N PRO A 149 -20.08 -11.10 -18.58
CA PRO A 149 -21.24 -11.98 -18.38
C PRO A 149 -22.49 -11.46 -19.10
N ALA A 150 -23.35 -12.36 -19.55
CA ALA A 150 -24.60 -11.96 -20.21
C ALA A 150 -25.45 -11.09 -19.26
N GLY A 151 -25.98 -9.98 -19.77
CA GLY A 151 -26.77 -9.05 -18.98
C GLY A 151 -25.96 -8.13 -18.05
N PHE A 152 -24.63 -8.18 -18.07
CA PHE A 152 -23.77 -7.27 -17.32
C PHE A 152 -23.32 -6.08 -18.18
N ARG A 153 -22.94 -5.00 -17.51
CA ARG A 153 -22.33 -3.79 -18.10
C ARG A 153 -21.29 -3.24 -17.15
N SER A 154 -20.40 -2.38 -17.65
CA SER A 154 -19.50 -1.63 -16.78
C SER A 154 -19.75 -0.13 -16.82
N LEU A 155 -19.42 0.52 -15.70
CA LEU A 155 -19.34 1.96 -15.57
C LEU A 155 -17.97 2.33 -15.00
N ASP A 156 -17.26 3.20 -15.70
CA ASP A 156 -16.03 3.80 -15.24
C ASP A 156 -16.32 5.24 -14.78
N VAL A 157 -15.80 5.60 -13.62
CA VAL A 157 -15.79 6.97 -13.11
C VAL A 157 -14.36 7.35 -12.76
N VAL A 158 -13.85 8.40 -13.39
CA VAL A 158 -12.45 8.82 -13.26
C VAL A 158 -12.41 10.27 -12.82
N PHE A 159 -11.87 10.53 -11.63
CA PHE A 159 -11.55 11.86 -11.14
C PHE A 159 -10.10 12.16 -11.43
N PHE A 160 -9.82 13.36 -11.90
CA PHE A 160 -8.45 13.83 -12.06
C PHE A 160 -8.37 15.36 -11.93
N SER A 161 -7.23 15.86 -11.50
CA SER A 161 -6.95 17.30 -11.50
C SER A 161 -6.80 17.81 -12.93
N GLU A 162 -7.15 19.07 -13.18
CA GLU A 162 -7.15 19.67 -14.52
C GLU A 162 -5.80 19.50 -15.25
N ASP A 163 -4.69 19.64 -14.51
CA ASP A 163 -3.34 19.51 -15.06
C ASP A 163 -2.79 18.07 -15.08
N PHE A 164 -3.56 17.08 -14.63
CA PHE A 164 -3.08 15.70 -14.62
C PHE A 164 -3.23 15.03 -15.99
N GLU A 165 -2.10 14.66 -16.58
CA GLU A 165 -2.09 13.87 -17.80
C GLU A 165 -2.31 12.38 -17.50
N VAL A 166 -3.48 11.85 -17.90
CA VAL A 166 -3.76 10.41 -17.82
C VAL A 166 -3.01 9.66 -18.93
N THR A 167 -1.73 9.41 -18.70
CA THR A 167 -0.87 8.69 -19.64
C THR A 167 -1.38 7.26 -19.91
N ARG A 168 -0.92 6.67 -21.02
CA ARG A 168 -1.23 5.27 -21.34
C ARG A 168 -0.85 4.32 -20.20
N ASN A 169 0.28 4.54 -19.53
CA ASN A 169 0.75 3.66 -18.46
C ASN A 169 -0.20 3.69 -17.26
N VAL A 170 -0.59 4.89 -16.81
CA VAL A 170 -1.57 5.06 -15.71
C VAL A 170 -2.88 4.37 -16.07
N ARG A 171 -3.42 4.62 -17.26
CA ARG A 171 -4.68 4.01 -17.72
C ARG A 171 -4.62 2.48 -17.80
N GLN A 172 -3.48 1.89 -18.10
CA GLN A 172 -3.34 0.43 -18.30
C GLN A 172 -2.99 -0.31 -17.01
N MET A 173 -2.34 0.35 -16.05
CA MET A 173 -1.87 -0.26 -14.80
C MET A 173 -2.92 -1.12 -14.08
N PRO A 174 -4.16 -0.63 -13.79
CA PRO A 174 -5.13 -1.43 -13.06
C PRO A 174 -5.55 -2.70 -13.80
N TRP A 175 -5.57 -2.64 -15.14
CA TRP A 175 -5.95 -3.74 -16.01
C TRP A 175 -4.84 -4.78 -16.15
N ASN A 176 -3.58 -4.34 -16.18
CA ASN A 176 -2.40 -5.21 -16.12
C ASN A 176 -2.36 -5.95 -14.78
N VAL A 177 -2.60 -5.23 -13.67
CA VAL A 177 -2.66 -5.83 -12.33
C VAL A 177 -3.84 -6.81 -12.21
N LEU A 178 -5.00 -6.51 -12.83
CA LEU A 178 -6.13 -7.42 -12.91
C LEU A 178 -5.79 -8.71 -13.67
N ALA A 179 -5.11 -8.59 -14.81
CA ALA A 179 -4.68 -9.75 -15.62
C ALA A 179 -3.76 -10.71 -14.86
N GLY A 180 -3.04 -10.23 -13.84
CA GLY A 180 -2.20 -11.06 -12.98
C GLY A 180 -2.92 -12.08 -12.08
N GLY A 181 -4.27 -12.11 -12.07
CA GLY A 181 -5.07 -13.16 -11.42
C GLY A 181 -5.13 -13.08 -9.89
N ILE A 182 -5.92 -13.92 -9.23
CA ILE A 182 -5.98 -13.94 -7.75
C ILE A 182 -4.60 -14.33 -7.20
N ARG A 183 -4.19 -13.72 -6.08
CA ARG A 183 -2.95 -14.11 -5.40
C ARG A 183 -3.09 -15.56 -4.94
N ILE A 184 -2.16 -16.40 -5.37
CA ILE A 184 -1.94 -17.71 -4.78
C ILE A 184 -1.15 -17.51 -3.50
N LYS A 185 -1.66 -18.01 -2.38
CA LYS A 185 -0.95 -17.99 -1.11
C LYS A 185 0.17 -19.01 -1.16
N ASP A 186 1.30 -18.69 -0.54
CA ASP A 186 2.38 -19.66 -0.38
C ASP A 186 1.96 -20.74 0.62
N GLU A 187 2.45 -21.96 0.41
CA GLU A 187 2.29 -23.05 1.37
C GLU A 187 3.40 -22.91 2.42
N ARG A 188 3.01 -22.68 3.67
CA ARG A 188 3.93 -22.59 4.80
C ARG A 188 4.55 -23.96 5.07
N GLY A 189 5.88 -24.00 5.20
CA GLY A 189 6.59 -25.20 5.66
C GLY A 189 6.59 -25.35 7.19
N ASN A 190 7.62 -26.02 7.72
CA ASN A 190 7.84 -26.27 9.14
C ASN A 190 9.08 -25.49 9.61
N PRO A 191 8.97 -24.17 9.81
CA PRO A 191 10.07 -23.36 10.34
C PRO A 191 10.40 -23.75 11.78
N THR A 192 11.64 -23.51 12.19
CA THR A 192 12.05 -23.66 13.59
C THR A 192 11.75 -22.39 14.36
N TYR A 193 11.22 -22.50 15.57
CA TYR A 193 11.04 -21.35 16.46
C TYR A 193 12.26 -21.18 17.37
N ALA A 194 12.69 -19.94 17.57
CA ALA A 194 13.76 -19.57 18.48
C ALA A 194 13.31 -18.44 19.42
N ASP A 195 13.94 -18.37 20.58
CA ASP A 195 13.65 -17.33 21.59
C ASP A 195 14.24 -15.97 21.20
N ASP A 196 15.33 -15.95 20.43
CA ASP A 196 16.03 -14.75 19.99
C ASP A 196 16.79 -14.96 18.65
N LEU A 197 17.50 -13.92 18.20
CA LEU A 197 18.29 -13.94 16.96
C LEU A 197 19.72 -14.44 17.16
N SER A 198 20.04 -15.15 18.24
CA SER A 198 21.42 -15.54 18.54
C SER A 198 22.05 -16.46 17.49
N GLU A 199 21.26 -17.26 16.76
CA GLU A 199 21.75 -18.10 15.65
C GLU A 199 22.23 -17.25 14.46
N LEU A 200 21.68 -16.05 14.25
CA LEU A 200 22.05 -15.16 13.13
C LEU A 200 23.54 -14.79 13.12
N LYS A 201 24.20 -14.79 14.29
CA LYS A 201 25.64 -14.51 14.41
C LYS A 201 26.52 -15.48 13.62
N HIS A 202 26.03 -16.69 13.34
CA HIS A 202 26.72 -17.68 12.54
C HIS A 202 26.63 -17.41 11.03
N PHE A 203 25.79 -16.45 10.62
CA PHE A 203 25.49 -16.10 9.24
C PHE A 203 25.75 -14.62 8.93
N LEU A 204 26.76 -14.02 9.56
CA LEU A 204 27.17 -12.64 9.27
C LEU A 204 28.09 -12.54 8.03
N PRO A 205 27.97 -11.49 7.21
CA PRO A 205 26.94 -10.44 7.30
C PRO A 205 25.59 -10.91 6.72
N PHE A 206 24.50 -10.26 7.12
CA PHE A 206 23.16 -10.51 6.62
C PHE A 206 22.62 -9.30 5.85
N GLN A 207 21.55 -9.49 5.08
CA GLN A 207 20.75 -8.42 4.49
C GLN A 207 19.35 -8.41 5.11
N VAL A 208 18.64 -7.29 5.02
CA VAL A 208 17.36 -7.08 5.69
C VAL A 208 16.23 -6.84 4.69
N GLU A 209 15.09 -7.47 4.92
CA GLU A 209 13.80 -7.16 4.32
C GLU A 209 12.85 -6.69 5.42
N ILE A 210 12.17 -5.56 5.22
CA ILE A 210 11.24 -5.02 6.22
C ILE A 210 9.84 -4.79 5.65
N GLY A 211 8.84 -5.09 6.46
CA GLY A 211 7.44 -4.70 6.27
C GLY A 211 6.99 -3.70 7.33
N CYS A 212 5.67 -3.56 7.47
CA CYS A 212 5.05 -2.53 8.31
C CYS A 212 5.35 -2.69 9.80
N GLY A 213 5.72 -3.90 10.26
CA GLY A 213 6.00 -4.16 11.68
C GLY A 213 7.17 -3.35 12.27
N THR A 214 8.02 -2.74 11.44
CA THR A 214 9.09 -1.82 11.91
C THR A 214 8.61 -0.39 12.18
N SER A 215 7.40 -0.07 11.72
CA SER A 215 6.88 1.31 11.61
C SER A 215 5.57 1.51 12.39
N VAL A 216 5.08 0.49 13.11
CA VAL A 216 3.81 0.54 13.86
C VAL A 216 3.86 1.62 14.94
N GLU A 217 4.96 1.69 15.67
CA GLU A 217 5.19 2.62 16.78
C GLU A 217 5.41 4.06 16.30
N ALA A 218 5.67 4.27 15.01
CA ALA A 218 5.82 5.60 14.41
C ALA A 218 4.49 6.29 14.10
N GLY A 219 3.35 5.64 14.40
CA GLY A 219 2.02 6.20 14.14
C GLY A 219 1.55 6.09 12.68
N VAL A 220 2.32 5.44 11.80
CA VAL A 220 1.92 5.21 10.41
C VAL A 220 0.69 4.29 10.37
N PRO A 221 -0.43 4.71 9.76
CA PRO A 221 -1.62 3.89 9.73
C PRO A 221 -1.37 2.51 9.08
N PRO A 222 -2.02 1.45 9.58
CA PRO A 222 -1.88 0.13 8.99
C PRO A 222 -2.52 0.07 7.59
N LEU A 223 -2.07 -0.84 6.73
CA LEU A 223 -2.54 -0.92 5.33
C LEU A 223 -4.06 -1.05 5.18
N HIS A 224 -4.74 -1.65 6.18
CA HIS A 224 -6.19 -1.78 6.17
C HIS A 224 -6.93 -0.43 6.34
N PHE A 225 -6.27 0.63 6.80
CA PHE A 225 -6.79 2.00 6.76
C PHE A 225 -7.23 2.37 5.34
N LEU A 226 -6.43 2.02 4.34
CA LEU A 226 -6.76 2.31 2.95
C LEU A 226 -8.02 1.55 2.49
N HIS A 227 -8.38 0.42 3.11
CA HIS A 227 -9.67 -0.21 2.80
C HIS A 227 -10.86 0.65 3.23
N GLN A 228 -10.71 1.40 4.32
CA GLN A 228 -11.72 2.35 4.78
C GLN A 228 -11.71 3.59 3.88
N ALA A 229 -10.55 4.19 3.64
CA ALA A 229 -10.39 5.39 2.80
C ALA A 229 -10.97 5.18 1.39
N TYR A 230 -10.74 4.02 0.77
CA TYR A 230 -11.21 3.72 -0.59
C TYR A 230 -12.47 2.85 -0.65
N ARG A 231 -13.12 2.60 0.50
CA ARG A 231 -14.34 1.78 0.62
C ARG A 231 -14.18 0.43 -0.09
N VAL A 232 -13.05 -0.24 0.12
CA VAL A 232 -12.68 -1.51 -0.56
C VAL A 232 -13.45 -2.68 0.03
N THR A 233 -13.66 -2.66 1.34
CA THR A 233 -14.39 -3.68 2.11
C THR A 233 -15.42 -3.01 3.00
N GLU A 234 -16.37 -3.78 3.53
CA GLU A 234 -17.36 -3.33 4.53
C GLU A 234 -16.75 -3.06 5.91
N ARG A 235 -15.46 -2.70 5.96
CA ARG A 235 -14.74 -2.42 7.21
C ARG A 235 -15.04 -0.99 7.65
N THR A 236 -15.46 -0.85 8.90
CA THR A 236 -15.78 0.45 9.53
C THR A 236 -14.97 0.70 10.80
N ASP A 237 -14.13 -0.24 11.21
CA ASP A 237 -13.33 -0.19 12.43
C ASP A 237 -11.91 -0.72 12.18
N ASN A 238 -11.02 -0.53 13.14
CA ASN A 238 -9.65 -1.07 13.09
C ASN A 238 -9.55 -2.49 13.67
N VAL A 239 -10.68 -3.14 13.93
CA VAL A 239 -10.73 -4.50 14.50
C VAL A 239 -10.38 -5.56 13.45
N MET A 240 -9.47 -6.48 13.77
CA MET A 240 -9.14 -7.65 12.96
C MET A 240 -10.22 -8.72 13.10
N LYS A 241 -11.31 -8.54 12.37
CA LYS A 241 -12.26 -9.63 12.11
C LYS A 241 -11.69 -10.55 11.04
N GLN A 242 -11.90 -11.87 11.18
CA GLN A 242 -11.34 -12.88 10.26
C GLN A 242 -11.63 -12.57 8.78
N THR A 243 -12.78 -11.94 8.45
CA THR A 243 -13.02 -11.38 7.11
C THR A 243 -14.00 -10.19 7.14
N HIS A 244 -13.69 -9.13 6.40
CA HIS A 244 -14.69 -8.15 5.95
C HIS A 244 -14.97 -8.37 4.46
N PRO A 245 -16.24 -8.50 4.04
CA PRO A 245 -16.58 -8.69 2.63
C PRO A 245 -16.06 -7.55 1.74
N PHE A 246 -15.67 -7.88 0.51
CA PHE A 246 -15.35 -6.86 -0.49
C PHE A 246 -16.62 -6.14 -0.96
N ILE A 247 -16.53 -4.83 -1.11
CA ILE A 247 -17.60 -4.04 -1.72
C ILE A 247 -17.49 -4.22 -3.25
N LEU A 248 -18.44 -4.93 -3.84
CA LEU A 248 -18.49 -5.22 -5.29
C LEU A 248 -19.75 -4.68 -5.97
N SER A 249 -20.87 -4.56 -5.25
CA SER A 249 -22.10 -3.99 -5.82
C SER A 249 -22.00 -2.45 -5.85
N PRO A 250 -22.38 -1.82 -6.97
CA PRO A 250 -22.45 -0.37 -7.07
C PRO A 250 -23.30 0.29 -5.97
N GLY A 251 -24.36 -0.38 -5.50
CA GLY A 251 -25.25 0.16 -4.47
C GLY A 251 -24.61 0.28 -3.09
N LYS A 252 -23.52 -0.46 -2.83
CA LYS A 252 -22.75 -0.41 -1.57
C LYS A 252 -21.51 0.48 -1.67
N ASP A 253 -21.12 0.91 -2.87
CA ASP A 253 -19.92 1.72 -3.09
C ASP A 253 -20.21 3.21 -2.88
N SER A 254 -19.79 3.74 -1.74
CA SER A 254 -19.94 5.17 -1.41
C SER A 254 -18.79 6.05 -1.90
N LEU A 255 -17.68 5.51 -2.41
CA LEU A 255 -16.48 6.29 -2.75
C LEU A 255 -16.78 7.39 -3.77
N VAL A 256 -17.44 7.02 -4.87
CA VAL A 256 -17.81 7.97 -5.94
C VAL A 256 -18.79 9.02 -5.44
N ARG A 257 -19.75 8.63 -4.59
CA ARG A 257 -20.71 9.56 -3.98
C ARG A 257 -20.01 10.58 -3.10
N GLU A 258 -19.12 10.13 -2.21
CA GLU A 258 -18.36 10.98 -1.29
C GLU A 258 -17.53 12.01 -2.08
N MET A 259 -16.82 11.57 -3.13
CA MET A 259 -16.06 12.47 -4.00
C MET A 259 -16.93 13.49 -4.75
N LEU A 260 -18.11 13.08 -5.23
CA LEU A 260 -18.98 13.98 -5.99
C LEU A 260 -19.69 15.01 -5.10
N LEU A 261 -20.15 14.60 -3.92
CA LEU A 261 -20.87 15.49 -3.00
C LEU A 261 -19.91 16.37 -2.20
N ASP A 262 -18.88 15.78 -1.59
CA ASP A 262 -17.98 16.46 -0.65
C ASP A 262 -16.50 16.04 -0.83
N ALA A 263 -15.94 16.34 -2.01
CA ALA A 263 -14.53 16.08 -2.30
C ALA A 263 -13.54 16.59 -1.23
N PRO A 264 -13.69 17.81 -0.64
CA PRO A 264 -12.79 18.26 0.43
C PRO A 264 -12.81 17.35 1.66
N ALA A 265 -14.00 17.02 2.18
CA ALA A 265 -14.08 16.09 3.32
C ALA A 265 -13.50 14.72 2.95
N LYS A 266 -13.70 14.27 1.71
CA LYS A 266 -13.11 13.01 1.25
C LYS A 266 -11.58 13.08 1.11
N ALA A 267 -11.04 14.23 0.69
CA ALA A 267 -9.60 14.39 0.50
C ALA A 267 -8.82 14.16 1.79
N GLU A 268 -9.38 14.54 2.96
CA GLU A 268 -8.78 14.24 4.26
C GLU A 268 -8.50 12.75 4.46
N ASP A 269 -9.48 11.87 4.17
CA ASP A 269 -9.27 10.41 4.22
C ASP A 269 -8.14 9.97 3.29
N LEU A 270 -8.11 10.55 2.09
CA LEU A 270 -7.21 10.14 1.00
C LEU A 270 -5.75 10.53 1.26
N VAL A 271 -5.50 11.68 1.90
CA VAL A 271 -4.14 12.19 2.17
C VAL A 271 -3.58 11.76 3.52
N THR A 272 -4.43 11.27 4.44
CA THR A 272 -4.04 10.93 5.81
C THR A 272 -2.84 9.99 5.85
N MET A 273 -2.84 8.92 5.05
CA MET A 273 -1.74 7.95 5.06
C MET A 273 -0.39 8.59 4.72
N PHE A 274 -0.35 9.45 3.70
CA PHE A 274 0.86 10.17 3.31
C PHE A 274 1.26 11.20 4.38
N ARG A 275 0.29 11.95 4.92
CA ARG A 275 0.52 12.91 6.00
C ARG A 275 1.19 12.27 7.20
N GLU A 276 0.62 11.18 7.72
CA GLU A 276 1.18 10.47 8.87
C GLU A 276 2.55 9.87 8.55
N SER A 277 2.76 9.38 7.32
CA SER A 277 4.08 8.88 6.89
C SER A 277 5.15 9.97 6.81
N PHE A 278 4.77 11.17 6.39
CA PHE A 278 5.67 12.33 6.34
C PHE A 278 6.04 12.83 7.75
N LEU A 279 5.06 12.86 8.66
CA LEU A 279 5.26 13.31 10.05
C LEU A 279 5.97 12.27 10.94
N ALA A 280 5.93 10.99 10.57
CA ALA A 280 6.54 9.91 11.34
C ALA A 280 8.07 10.03 11.42
N GLU A 281 8.65 9.67 12.57
CA GLU A 281 10.10 9.56 12.75
C GLU A 281 10.57 8.10 12.75
N PRO A 282 11.83 7.83 12.38
CA PRO A 282 12.37 6.48 12.46
C PRO A 282 12.28 5.90 13.88
N THR A 283 11.72 4.70 13.99
CA THR A 283 11.63 3.98 15.28
C THR A 283 12.98 3.46 15.77
N ALA A 284 13.00 3.02 17.02
CA ALA A 284 14.13 2.27 17.61
C ALA A 284 14.60 1.09 16.75
N ALA A 285 13.67 0.42 16.06
CA ALA A 285 14.00 -0.68 15.13
C ALA A 285 14.86 -0.17 13.96
N HIS A 286 14.50 0.97 13.35
CA HIS A 286 15.28 1.55 12.26
C HIS A 286 16.67 1.98 12.70
N HIS A 287 16.79 2.59 13.89
CA HIS A 287 18.08 2.98 14.44
C HIS A 287 18.96 1.77 14.81
N ALA A 288 18.37 0.68 15.33
CA ALA A 288 19.09 -0.57 15.57
C ALA A 288 19.63 -1.16 14.26
N LEU A 289 18.81 -1.18 13.19
CA LEU A 289 19.26 -1.61 11.86
C LEU A 289 20.39 -0.72 11.32
N LYS A 290 20.31 0.60 11.50
CA LYS A 290 21.38 1.52 11.14
C LYS A 290 22.68 1.23 11.88
N ALA A 291 22.62 0.99 13.19
CA ALA A 291 23.79 0.66 13.98
C ALA A 291 24.43 -0.67 13.54
N LEU A 292 23.62 -1.69 13.24
CA LEU A 292 24.08 -2.98 12.70
C LEU A 292 24.71 -2.84 11.31
N HIS A 293 24.17 -1.95 10.48
CA HIS A 293 24.74 -1.62 9.18
C HIS A 293 26.10 -0.94 9.32
N ASP A 294 26.20 0.07 10.19
CA ASP A 294 27.45 0.81 10.42
C ASP A 294 28.55 -0.06 11.03
N ALA A 295 28.17 -1.06 11.82
CA ALA A 295 29.08 -2.08 12.35
C ALA A 295 29.49 -3.16 11.33
N GLY A 296 28.93 -3.16 10.12
CA GLY A 296 29.24 -4.13 9.06
C GLY A 296 28.59 -5.51 9.24
N HIS A 297 27.63 -5.65 10.14
CA HIS A 297 26.87 -6.90 10.33
C HIS A 297 25.71 -7.03 9.34
N PHE A 298 25.12 -5.89 8.97
CA PHE A 298 24.11 -5.77 7.92
C PHE A 298 24.75 -5.12 6.67
N VAL A 299 24.62 -5.76 5.51
CA VAL A 299 25.14 -5.29 4.21
C VAL A 299 24.04 -5.11 3.16
N GLY A 300 24.30 -4.23 2.21
CA GLY A 300 23.39 -3.93 1.10
C GLY A 300 22.21 -3.03 1.49
N PRO A 301 21.34 -2.69 0.53
CA PRO A 301 20.14 -1.92 0.83
C PRO A 301 19.12 -2.74 1.62
N VAL A 302 18.33 -2.04 2.45
CA VAL A 302 17.09 -2.58 3.03
C VAL A 302 16.11 -2.87 1.90
N LEU A 303 15.61 -4.09 1.81
CA LEU A 303 14.55 -4.47 0.89
C LEU A 303 13.21 -4.05 1.50
N GLN A 304 12.68 -2.91 1.04
CA GLN A 304 11.61 -2.18 1.73
C GLN A 304 10.27 -2.35 1.01
N HIS A 305 9.23 -2.69 1.78
CA HIS A 305 7.83 -2.74 1.30
C HIS A 305 7.01 -1.52 1.68
N ASN A 306 7.45 -0.76 2.68
CA ASN A 306 6.75 0.41 3.19
C ASN A 306 7.07 1.64 2.34
N PHE A 307 6.12 2.56 2.23
CA PHE A 307 6.29 3.81 1.50
C PHE A 307 6.63 5.00 2.41
N ASP A 308 6.78 4.76 3.71
CA ASP A 308 7.03 5.76 4.78
C ASP A 308 8.45 6.34 4.79
N LEU A 309 9.40 5.68 4.11
CA LEU A 309 10.80 6.09 3.99
C LEU A 309 11.57 6.13 5.32
N LEU A 310 11.06 5.50 6.38
CA LEU A 310 11.68 5.58 7.71
C LEU A 310 13.07 4.92 7.76
N ALA A 311 13.30 3.88 6.97
CA ALA A 311 14.64 3.31 6.79
C ALA A 311 15.61 4.31 6.15
N ALA A 312 15.21 4.96 5.05
CA ALA A 312 16.03 5.98 4.40
C ALA A 312 16.29 7.19 5.32
N ARG A 313 15.30 7.61 6.09
CA ARG A 313 15.42 8.69 7.09
C ARG A 313 16.33 8.31 8.27
N ALA A 314 16.41 7.03 8.63
CA ALA A 314 17.43 6.53 9.55
C ALA A 314 18.85 6.46 8.94
N GLY A 315 19.00 6.84 7.67
CA GLY A 315 20.28 6.83 6.95
C GLY A 315 20.64 5.48 6.34
N LEU A 316 19.69 4.57 6.18
CA LEU A 316 19.93 3.29 5.50
C LEU A 316 19.68 3.43 3.99
N PRO A 317 20.53 2.83 3.13
CA PRO A 317 20.17 2.64 1.73
C PRO A 317 18.95 1.72 1.65
N GLU A 318 17.99 2.03 0.78
CA GLU A 318 16.79 1.21 0.58
C GLU A 318 16.62 0.82 -0.89
N TYR A 319 15.88 -0.26 -1.11
CA TYR A 319 15.42 -0.67 -2.42
C TYR A 319 13.97 -1.11 -2.32
N PHE A 320 13.08 -0.30 -2.88
CA PHE A 320 11.64 -0.53 -2.83
C PHE A 320 11.21 -1.71 -3.71
N VAL A 321 10.66 -2.75 -3.10
CA VAL A 321 10.24 -3.99 -3.78
C VAL A 321 8.73 -4.06 -4.06
N ARG A 322 7.92 -3.19 -3.45
CA ARG A 322 6.46 -3.22 -3.62
C ARG A 322 6.00 -2.40 -4.83
N ARG A 323 6.04 -2.98 -6.02
CA ARG A 323 5.65 -2.28 -7.26
C ARG A 323 4.39 -2.85 -7.93
N TYR A 324 3.75 -2.05 -8.78
CA TYR A 324 2.55 -2.44 -9.55
C TYR A 324 2.86 -2.78 -11.01
N ASP A 325 3.87 -2.14 -11.58
CA ASP A 325 4.40 -2.40 -12.91
C ASP A 325 5.10 -3.77 -13.01
N GLN A 326 5.65 -4.25 -11.90
CA GLN A 326 6.33 -5.55 -11.80
C GLN A 326 5.80 -6.35 -10.59
N LYS A 327 5.25 -7.54 -10.85
CA LYS A 327 4.77 -8.45 -9.80
C LYS A 327 5.91 -8.91 -8.89
N ILE A 328 7.06 -9.23 -9.47
CA ILE A 328 8.27 -9.71 -8.81
C ILE A 328 9.44 -8.89 -9.39
N PRO A 329 9.85 -7.77 -8.77
CA PRO A 329 10.97 -6.98 -9.27
C PRO A 329 12.30 -7.72 -9.03
N PRO A 330 13.37 -7.38 -9.76
CA PRO A 330 14.73 -7.79 -9.41
C PRO A 330 15.06 -7.35 -7.98
N VAL A 331 15.62 -8.26 -7.18
CA VAL A 331 16.03 -7.99 -5.80
C VAL A 331 17.56 -7.92 -5.75
N PRO A 332 18.14 -6.78 -5.34
CA PRO A 332 19.59 -6.59 -5.31
C PRO A 332 20.18 -7.22 -4.05
N PHE A 333 20.24 -8.56 -4.02
CA PHE A 333 20.94 -9.25 -2.94
C PHE A 333 22.43 -8.94 -2.97
N HIS A 334 22.99 -8.53 -1.85
CA HIS A 334 24.42 -8.27 -1.71
C HIS A 334 25.22 -9.57 -1.85
N PRO A 335 26.31 -9.62 -2.63
CA PRO A 335 27.08 -10.86 -2.85
C PRO A 335 27.64 -11.51 -1.58
N GLU A 336 27.89 -10.72 -0.54
CA GLU A 336 28.46 -11.19 0.73
C GLU A 336 27.41 -11.62 1.76
N ALA A 337 26.12 -11.35 1.52
CA ALA A 337 25.07 -11.65 2.49
C ALA A 337 24.88 -13.17 2.60
N LYS A 338 25.06 -13.72 3.82
CA LYS A 338 24.89 -15.15 4.12
C LYS A 338 23.51 -15.49 4.65
N ALA A 339 22.79 -14.49 5.16
CA ALA A 339 21.42 -14.61 5.63
C ALA A 339 20.55 -13.43 5.20
N LEU A 340 19.24 -13.67 5.18
CA LEU A 340 18.19 -12.66 5.08
C LEU A 340 17.44 -12.60 6.41
N LEU A 341 17.36 -11.41 7.00
CA LEU A 341 16.50 -11.11 8.14
C LEU A 341 15.23 -10.41 7.65
N VAL A 342 14.08 -11.06 7.80
CA VAL A 342 12.76 -10.54 7.44
C VAL A 342 12.04 -10.04 8.69
N VAL A 343 11.67 -8.77 8.73
CA VAL A 343 11.07 -8.14 9.91
C VAL A 343 9.68 -7.59 9.61
N GLY A 344 8.67 -8.05 10.35
CA GLY A 344 7.32 -7.48 10.31
C GLY A 344 6.62 -7.61 8.95
N LEU A 345 6.84 -8.72 8.25
CA LEU A 345 6.28 -8.99 6.92
C LEU A 345 5.57 -10.35 6.89
N HIS A 346 4.24 -10.30 6.86
CA HIS A 346 3.39 -11.49 6.91
C HIS A 346 3.57 -12.47 5.73
N ALA A 347 3.90 -11.95 4.55
CA ALA A 347 3.78 -12.71 3.29
C ALA A 347 4.88 -12.35 2.29
N ASP A 348 5.49 -13.36 1.67
CA ASP A 348 6.55 -13.21 0.67
C ASP A 348 6.00 -12.90 -0.75
N ARG A 349 5.17 -11.85 -0.85
CA ARG A 349 4.46 -11.49 -2.09
C ARG A 349 5.38 -11.12 -3.27
N ARG A 350 6.64 -10.82 -2.97
CA ARG A 350 7.67 -10.43 -3.94
C ARG A 350 8.75 -11.49 -4.10
N SER A 351 8.56 -12.67 -3.50
CA SER A 351 9.49 -13.80 -3.59
C SER A 351 10.92 -13.42 -3.20
N VAL A 352 11.07 -12.53 -2.21
CA VAL A 352 12.37 -12.10 -1.68
C VAL A 352 12.95 -13.24 -0.86
N ALA A 353 12.25 -13.70 0.18
CA ALA A 353 12.71 -14.82 1.00
C ALA A 353 12.91 -16.10 0.18
N LYS A 354 12.00 -16.42 -0.76
CA LYS A 354 12.18 -17.53 -1.70
C LYS A 354 13.50 -17.43 -2.47
N ARG A 355 13.81 -16.27 -3.06
CA ARG A 355 15.04 -16.07 -3.84
C ARG A 355 16.30 -16.01 -2.98
N ALA A 356 16.20 -15.59 -1.73
CA ALA A 356 17.29 -15.69 -0.78
C ALA A 356 17.67 -17.16 -0.54
N ARG A 357 16.67 -18.04 -0.33
CA ARG A 357 16.90 -19.49 -0.20
C ARG A 357 17.50 -20.10 -1.46
N GLU A 358 17.01 -19.73 -2.64
CA GLU A 358 17.57 -20.18 -3.94
C GLU A 358 19.05 -19.78 -4.12
N ARG A 359 19.51 -18.74 -3.44
CA ARG A 359 20.91 -18.29 -3.39
C ARG A 359 21.73 -18.94 -2.27
N GLY A 360 21.13 -19.85 -1.50
CA GLY A 360 21.78 -20.51 -0.36
C GLY A 360 21.86 -19.66 0.91
N MET A 361 21.10 -18.56 0.99
CA MET A 361 21.03 -17.76 2.22
C MET A 361 20.12 -18.44 3.25
N LYS A 362 20.49 -18.37 4.53
CA LYS A 362 19.61 -18.73 5.64
C LYS A 362 18.58 -17.62 5.86
N VAL A 363 17.32 -17.95 6.11
CA VAL A 363 16.26 -16.96 6.36
C VAL A 363 15.82 -16.96 7.82
N PHE A 364 15.80 -15.78 8.41
CA PHE A 364 15.30 -15.50 9.75
C PHE A 364 14.10 -14.57 9.67
N TYR A 365 13.11 -14.80 10.51
CA TYR A 365 11.91 -13.97 10.63
C TYR A 365 11.80 -13.40 12.03
N VAL A 366 11.40 -12.13 12.12
CA VAL A 366 10.92 -11.49 13.35
C VAL A 366 9.52 -10.97 13.09
N ASP A 367 8.53 -11.57 13.72
CA ASP A 367 7.13 -11.17 13.60
C ASP A 367 6.37 -11.67 14.83
N THR A 368 5.35 -10.94 15.26
CA THR A 368 4.52 -11.36 16.40
C THR A 368 3.66 -12.58 16.06
N GLU A 369 3.41 -12.89 14.78
CA GLU A 369 2.48 -13.92 14.30
C GLU A 369 1.06 -13.73 14.86
N GLY A 370 0.64 -12.47 15.00
CA GLY A 370 -0.65 -12.08 15.59
C GLY A 370 -0.58 -10.74 16.31
N LEU A 371 -1.70 -10.35 16.91
CA LEU A 371 -1.81 -9.11 17.67
C LEU A 371 -2.80 -9.30 18.82
N GLU A 372 -2.68 -8.47 19.85
CA GLU A 372 -3.64 -8.41 20.93
C GLU A 372 -4.82 -7.50 20.55
N GLU A 373 -6.05 -8.03 20.64
CA GLU A 373 -7.29 -7.29 20.45
C GLU A 373 -8.24 -7.53 21.62
N PHE A 374 -8.72 -6.46 22.24
CA PHE A 374 -9.65 -6.55 23.38
C PHE A 374 -9.15 -7.42 24.54
N GLY A 375 -7.83 -7.50 24.75
CA GLY A 375 -7.21 -8.35 25.76
C GLY A 375 -7.08 -9.82 25.36
N GLU A 376 -7.41 -10.18 24.12
CA GLU A 376 -7.23 -11.53 23.57
C GLU A 376 -6.21 -11.51 22.42
N TYR A 377 -5.26 -12.44 22.46
CA TYR A 377 -4.30 -12.60 21.38
C TYR A 377 -4.93 -13.34 20.20
N MET A 378 -4.94 -12.69 19.03
CA MET A 378 -5.46 -13.24 17.77
C MET A 378 -4.30 -13.77 16.92
N PRO A 379 -4.16 -15.11 16.75
CA PRO A 379 -3.08 -15.68 15.95
C PRO A 379 -3.21 -15.33 14.46
N TYR A 380 -2.09 -14.92 13.87
CA TYR A 380 -1.97 -14.63 12.44
C TYR A 380 -0.60 -15.09 11.91
N PRO A 381 -0.39 -16.42 11.77
CA PRO A 381 0.92 -16.99 11.44
C PRO A 381 1.41 -16.54 10.07
N LEU A 382 2.72 -16.37 9.92
CA LEU A 382 3.38 -15.97 8.67
C LEU A 382 3.09 -16.98 7.55
N GLU A 383 2.81 -16.49 6.34
CA GLU A 383 2.55 -17.34 5.15
C GLU A 383 3.84 -17.84 4.49
N GLY A 384 4.91 -17.04 4.50
CA GLY A 384 6.14 -17.26 3.72
C GLY A 384 7.21 -18.24 4.26
N PRO A 385 7.30 -18.54 5.57
CA PRO A 385 8.34 -19.43 6.10
C PRO A 385 8.27 -20.86 5.56
N GLN A 386 9.43 -21.49 5.43
CA GLN A 386 9.66 -22.82 4.88
C GLN A 386 10.49 -23.68 5.85
N ASP A 387 10.66 -24.95 5.51
CA ASP A 387 11.57 -25.85 6.22
C ASP A 387 12.99 -25.27 6.24
N GLY A 388 13.62 -25.27 7.43
CA GLY A 388 14.98 -24.77 7.62
C GLY A 388 15.07 -23.27 7.91
N ASP A 389 13.98 -22.51 7.85
CA ASP A 389 13.95 -21.14 8.34
C ASP A 389 13.83 -21.07 9.86
N VAL A 390 14.12 -19.89 10.43
CA VAL A 390 13.96 -19.60 11.85
C VAL A 390 12.97 -18.46 12.06
N ILE A 391 12.05 -18.62 12.99
CA ILE A 391 11.11 -17.57 13.43
C ILE A 391 11.40 -17.21 14.88
N VAL A 392 11.59 -15.92 15.14
CA VAL A 392 11.52 -15.32 16.47
C VAL A 392 10.17 -14.64 16.59
N LYS A 393 9.31 -15.21 17.44
CA LYS A 393 7.94 -14.73 17.64
C LYS A 393 7.92 -13.57 18.64
N ALA A 394 8.28 -12.38 18.17
CA ALA A 394 8.45 -11.19 19.02
C ALA A 394 8.27 -9.89 18.24
N GLU A 395 8.15 -8.78 18.98
CA GLU A 395 8.13 -7.42 18.43
C GLU A 395 9.50 -7.04 17.84
N ALA A 396 9.48 -6.19 16.81
CA ALA A 396 10.68 -5.81 16.07
C ALA A 396 11.69 -5.03 16.94
N ILE A 397 11.23 -4.04 17.69
CA ILE A 397 12.10 -3.16 18.49
C ILE A 397 12.91 -3.93 19.53
N PRO A 398 12.32 -4.66 20.51
CA PRO A 398 13.09 -5.34 21.54
C PRO A 398 14.02 -6.41 20.95
N THR A 399 13.61 -7.07 19.87
CA THR A 399 14.39 -8.12 19.20
C THR A 399 15.63 -7.55 18.51
N LEU A 400 15.49 -6.45 17.77
CA LEU A 400 16.62 -5.83 17.06
C LEU A 400 17.59 -5.12 18.02
N VAL A 401 17.07 -4.49 19.08
CA VAL A 401 17.92 -3.94 20.16
C VAL A 401 18.66 -5.07 20.88
N GLY A 402 17.99 -6.21 21.12
CA GLY A 402 18.60 -7.43 21.65
C GLY A 402 19.75 -7.94 20.77
N LEU A 403 19.53 -8.01 19.46
CA LEU A 403 20.57 -8.39 18.49
C LEU A 403 21.78 -7.45 18.54
N CYS A 404 21.57 -6.13 18.65
CA CYS A 404 22.68 -5.18 18.80
C CYS A 404 23.52 -5.51 20.03
N ARG A 405 22.90 -5.81 21.18
CA ARG A 405 23.62 -6.21 22.40
C ARG A 405 24.37 -7.53 22.23
N GLN A 406 23.79 -8.51 21.53
CA GLN A 406 24.43 -9.80 21.26
C GLN A 406 25.66 -9.68 20.36
N LEU A 407 25.74 -8.63 19.55
CA LEU A 407 26.82 -8.35 18.62
C LEU A 407 27.74 -7.21 19.11
N ASP A 408 27.62 -6.81 20.38
CA ASP A 408 28.40 -5.72 20.98
C ASP A 408 28.30 -4.38 20.21
N VAL A 409 27.14 -4.10 19.61
CA VAL A 409 26.84 -2.87 18.88
C VAL A 409 26.07 -1.88 19.76
N ASN A 410 26.59 -0.66 19.87
CA ASN A 410 25.94 0.42 20.60
C ASN A 410 24.81 1.07 19.78
N VAL A 411 23.61 1.11 20.36
CA VAL A 411 22.47 1.87 19.83
C VAL A 411 22.35 3.17 20.63
N SER A 412 22.22 4.32 19.97
CA SER A 412 22.16 5.62 20.65
C SER A 412 20.97 5.69 21.62
N VAL A 413 21.13 6.44 22.72
CA VAL A 413 20.12 6.52 23.81
C VAL A 413 18.81 7.17 23.35
N ALA A 414 18.85 8.04 22.33
CA ALA A 414 17.63 8.62 21.73
C ALA A 414 16.74 7.55 21.07
N ALA A 415 17.33 6.42 20.66
CA ALA A 415 16.61 5.29 20.07
C ALA A 415 16.09 4.26 21.09
N GLN A 416 16.25 4.50 22.41
CA GLN A 416 15.73 3.61 23.46
C GLN A 416 14.43 4.10 24.11
N ALA A 417 13.99 5.31 23.77
CA ALA A 417 12.86 5.98 24.42
C ALA A 417 11.77 6.35 23.40
N VAL A 418 11.08 5.34 22.87
CA VAL A 418 9.67 5.42 22.43
C VAL A 418 9.04 4.05 22.67
#